data_AF-A0A520RF65-F1
#
_entry.id   AF-A0A520RF65-F1
#
_cell.length_a   1.000
_cell.length_b   1.000
_cell.length_c   1.000
_cell.angle_alpha   90.00
_cell.angle_beta   90.00
_cell.angle_gamma   90.00
#
_symmetry.space_group_name_H-M   'P 1'
#
loop_
_entity.id
_entity.type
_entity.pdbx_description
1 polymer ?
#
loop_
_entity_poly.entity_id
_entity_poly.type
_entity_poly.pdbx_seq_one_letter_code
_entity_poly.pdbx_strand_id
1 'polypeptide(L)' 'MIERDSMGNDAGNAPLDEEENRKTYEAVMGFSSEVGVPFSLALTMFFVMLVMANGWLMGLIAGAATYLFAYFVVKAFFSH' A
#
# COMPACT_ATOMS: atom_id res chain seq x y z
N MET A 1 -30.81 15.00 -32.65
CA MET A 1 -29.44 14.66 -32.20
C MET A 1 -29.43 14.64 -30.68
N ILE A 2 -29.86 13.53 -30.10
CA ILE A 2 -29.53 13.09 -28.74
C ILE A 2 -29.46 11.57 -28.87
N GLU A 3 -28.24 11.07 -29.08
CA GLU A 3 -27.93 9.64 -29.11
C GLU A 3 -28.27 9.03 -27.74
N ARG A 4 -29.20 8.09 -27.73
CA ARG A 4 -29.47 7.22 -26.57
C ARG A 4 -28.48 6.06 -26.58
N ASP A 5 -27.21 6.39 -26.42
CA ASP A 5 -26.11 5.42 -26.48
C ASP A 5 -25.66 5.00 -25.08
N SER A 6 -26.60 4.61 -24.21
CA SER A 6 -26.26 4.33 -22.80
C SER A 6 -26.98 3.19 -22.12
N MET A 7 -27.67 2.27 -22.81
CA MET A 7 -28.40 1.19 -22.12
C MET A 7 -28.41 -0.14 -22.88
N GLY A 8 -27.25 -0.59 -23.39
CA GLY A 8 -27.24 -1.76 -24.28
C GLY A 8 -26.01 -2.69 -24.25
N ASN A 9 -25.07 -2.60 -23.29
CA ASN A 9 -23.90 -3.50 -23.33
C ASN A 9 -23.28 -3.95 -21.99
N ASP A 10 -23.98 -3.87 -20.86
CA ASP A 10 -23.36 -4.15 -19.55
C ASP A 10 -23.43 -5.64 -19.13
N ALA A 11 -24.15 -6.48 -19.87
CA ALA A 11 -24.33 -7.90 -19.54
C ALA A 11 -23.26 -8.84 -20.15
N GLY A 12 -22.45 -8.35 -21.11
CA GLY A 12 -21.42 -9.13 -21.79
C GLY A 12 -20.00 -8.97 -21.21
N ASN A 13 -19.76 -7.92 -20.43
CA ASN A 13 -18.44 -7.55 -19.89
C ASN A 13 -18.27 -7.78 -18.38
N ALA A 14 -19.36 -8.03 -17.64
CA ALA A 14 -19.34 -8.18 -16.19
C ALA A 14 -18.30 -9.18 -15.63
N PRO A 15 -18.12 -10.41 -16.15
CA PRO A 15 -17.14 -11.34 -15.58
C PRO A 15 -15.69 -10.94 -15.85
N LEU A 16 -15.41 -10.26 -16.97
CA LEU A 16 -14.07 -9.76 -17.31
C LEU A 16 -13.71 -8.54 -16.45
N ASP A 17 -14.68 -7.63 -16.28
CA ASP A 17 -14.50 -6.45 -15.42
C ASP A 17 -14.34 -6.85 -13.94
N GLU A 18 -15.08 -7.85 -13.45
CA GLU A 18 -14.93 -8.34 -12.06
C GLU A 18 -13.56 -8.99 -11.81
N GLU A 19 -13.07 -9.81 -12.74
CA GLU A 19 -11.77 -10.48 -12.61
C GLU A 19 -10.60 -9.49 -12.70
N GLU A 20 -10.69 -8.50 -13.59
CA GLU A 20 -9.70 -7.43 -13.72
C GLU A 20 -9.69 -6.49 -12.50
N ASN A 21 -10.87 -6.14 -11.98
CA ASN A 21 -11.00 -5.36 -10.75
C ASN A 21 -10.45 -6.11 -9.54
N ARG A 22 -10.71 -7.41 -9.41
CA ARG A 22 -10.18 -8.23 -8.33
C ARG A 22 -8.66 -8.34 -8.39
N LYS A 23 -8.09 -8.57 -9.58
CA LYS A 23 -6.64 -8.63 -9.78
C LYS A 23 -5.97 -7.31 -9.42
N THR A 24 -6.57 -6.19 -9.82
CA THR A 24 -6.07 -4.85 -9.48
C THR A 24 -6.16 -4.61 -7.98
N TYR A 25 -7.26 -5.00 -7.34
CA TYR A 25 -7.46 -4.86 -5.91
C TYR A 25 -6.45 -5.69 -5.10
N GLU A 26 -6.25 -6.96 -5.45
CA GLU A 26 -5.24 -7.83 -4.84
C GLU A 26 -3.82 -7.26 -5.01
N ALA A 27 -3.49 -6.74 -6.20
CA ALA A 27 -2.19 -6.12 -6.46
C ALA A 27 -1.95 -4.85 -5.62
N VAL A 28 -2.94 -3.97 -5.55
CA VAL A 28 -2.86 -2.72 -4.75
C VAL A 28 -2.78 -3.04 -3.28
N MET A 29 -3.57 -4.01 -2.80
CA MET A 29 -3.60 -4.40 -1.40
C MET A 29 -2.28 -5.08 -0.99
N GLY A 30 -1.74 -5.95 -1.84
CA GLY A 30 -0.42 -6.55 -1.64
C GLY A 30 0.69 -5.51 -1.57
N PHE A 31 0.75 -4.59 -2.53
CA PHE A 31 1.79 -3.55 -2.53
C PHE A 31 1.66 -2.58 -1.34
N SER A 32 0.43 -2.17 -1.03
CA SER A 32 0.17 -1.23 0.06
C SER A 32 0.47 -1.86 1.43
N SER A 33 0.17 -3.14 1.62
CA SER A 33 0.49 -3.85 2.85
C SER A 33 1.98 -4.17 2.98
N GLU A 34 2.61 -4.70 1.92
CA GLU A 34 4.00 -5.14 1.97
C GLU A 34 5.00 -3.97 2.04
N VAL A 35 4.70 -2.86 1.37
CA VAL A 35 5.63 -1.72 1.26
C VAL A 35 5.08 -0.47 1.94
N GLY A 36 3.80 -0.16 1.74
CA GLY A 36 3.18 1.07 2.27
C GLY A 36 3.12 1.11 3.80
N VAL A 37 2.72 0.01 4.44
CA VAL A 37 2.64 -0.06 5.91
C VAL A 37 4.02 0.10 6.57
N PRO A 38 5.06 -0.67 6.20
CA PRO A 38 6.40 -0.47 6.74
C PRO A 38 6.95 0.93 6.51
N PHE A 39 6.70 1.52 5.32
CA PHE A 39 7.15 2.86 5.00
C PHE A 39 6.51 3.93 5.88
N SER A 40 5.19 3.86 6.10
CA SER A 40 4.50 4.83 6.96
C SER A 40 5.03 4.81 8.40
N LEU A 41 5.26 3.62 8.97
CA LEU A 41 5.86 3.43 10.30
C LEU A 41 7.29 3.98 10.37
N ALA A 42 8.10 3.72 9.35
CA ALA A 42 9.46 4.23 9.26
C ALA A 42 9.48 5.77 9.27
N LEU A 43 8.58 6.39 8.50
CA LEU A 43 8.44 7.85 8.44
C LEU A 43 8.02 8.42 9.80
N THR A 44 7.06 7.78 10.47
CA THR A 44 6.65 8.16 11.83
C THR A 44 7.83 8.12 12.79
N MET A 45 8.61 7.03 12.82
CA MET A 45 9.76 6.92 13.73
C MET A 45 10.87 7.92 13.41
N PHE A 46 11.09 8.22 12.13
CA PHE A 46 12.01 9.29 11.72
C PHE A 46 11.61 10.64 12.36
N PHE A 47 10.34 11.03 12.25
CA PHE A 47 9.86 12.29 12.83
C PHE A 47 9.82 12.27 14.36
N VAL A 48 9.47 11.14 14.98
CA VAL A 48 9.52 11.00 16.46
C VAL A 48 10.93 11.27 16.97
N MET A 49 11.95 10.71 16.33
CA MET A 49 13.35 10.92 16.71
C MET A 49 13.83 12.36 16.48
N LEU A 50 13.33 13.03 15.44
CA LEU A 50 13.57 14.46 15.21
C LEU A 50 12.95 15.30 16.34
N VAL A 51 11.71 15.00 16.73
CA VAL A 51 11.00 15.72 17.81
C VAL A 51 11.69 15.51 19.16
N MET A 52 12.23 14.32 19.43
CA MET A 52 13.01 14.04 20.64
C MET A 52 14.41 14.67 20.66
N ALA A 53 14.75 15.52 19.68
CA ALA A 53 16.06 16.18 19.56
C ALA A 53 17.26 15.23 19.50
N ASN A 54 17.05 13.97 19.11
CA ASN A 54 18.13 12.99 18.90
C ASN A 54 18.96 13.27 17.62
N GLY A 55 18.54 14.25 16.82
CA GLY A 55 19.19 14.64 15.57
C GLY A 55 18.71 13.85 14.35
N TRP A 56 18.84 14.46 13.17
CA TRP A 56 18.34 13.91 11.91
C TRP A 56 19.00 12.58 11.52
N LEU A 57 20.27 12.39 11.87
CA LEU A 57 21.02 11.17 11.57
C LEU A 57 20.47 9.96 12.36
N MET A 58 20.20 10.14 13.65
CA MET A 58 19.55 9.11 14.47
C MET A 58 18.12 8.84 14.01
N GLY A 59 17.40 9.88 13.57
CA GLY A 59 16.10 9.71 12.93
C GLY A 59 16.17 8.81 11.71
N LEU A 60 17.14 9.02 10.80
CA LEU A 60 17.28 8.17 9.61
C LEU A 60 17.59 6.73 9.96
N ILE A 61 18.49 6.49 10.92
CA ILE A 61 18.85 5.14 11.36
C ILE A 61 17.63 4.45 12.00
N ALA A 62 16.91 5.14 12.88
CA ALA A 62 15.71 4.60 13.52
C ALA A 62 14.59 4.34 12.51
N GLY A 63 14.38 5.25 11.55
CA GLY A 63 13.43 5.06 10.45
C GLY A 63 13.78 3.85 9.60
N ALA A 64 15.03 3.72 9.16
CA ALA A 64 15.50 2.58 8.38
C ALA A 64 15.39 1.25 9.16
N ALA A 65 15.77 1.24 10.44
CA ALA A 65 15.63 0.07 11.30
C ALA A 65 14.16 -0.34 11.47
N THR A 66 13.26 0.65 11.66
CA THR A 66 11.82 0.43 11.75
C THR A 66 11.25 -0.11 10.44
N TYR A 67 11.69 0.43 9.29
CA TYR A 67 11.28 -0.06 7.97
C TYR A 67 11.64 -1.53 7.80
N LEU A 68 12.90 -1.90 8.04
CA LEU A 68 13.37 -3.27 7.90
C LEU A 68 12.61 -4.20 8.84
N PHE A 69 12.47 -3.82 10.11
CA PHE A 69 11.73 -4.60 11.10
C PHE A 69 10.27 -4.81 10.67
N ALA A 70 9.56 -3.74 10.33
CA ALA A 70 8.17 -3.82 9.90
C ALA A 70 8.01 -4.61 8.58
N TYR A 71 8.94 -4.44 7.63
CA TYR A 71 8.94 -5.20 6.38
C TYR A 71 9.08 -6.71 6.65
N PHE A 72 10.00 -7.13 7.51
CA PHE A 72 10.15 -8.54 7.89
C PHE A 72 8.94 -9.07 8.66
N VAL A 73 8.36 -8.27 9.55
CA VAL A 73 7.14 -8.64 10.29
C VAL A 73 6.00 -8.87 9.31
N VAL A 74 5.69 -7.90 8.46
CA VAL A 74 4.64 -8.01 7.44
C VAL A 74 4.91 -9.23 6.55
N LYS A 75 6.13 -9.40 6.06
CA LYS A 75 6.50 -10.57 5.26
C LYS A 75 6.31 -11.89 6.00
N ALA A 76 6.63 -11.97 7.28
CA ALA A 76 6.42 -13.18 8.08
C ALA A 76 4.93 -13.50 8.29
N PHE A 77 4.08 -12.49 8.50
CA PHE A 77 2.65 -12.69 8.70
C PHE A 77 1.88 -12.99 7.41
N PHE A 78 2.26 -12.39 6.27
CA PHE A 78 1.62 -12.62 4.98
C PHE A 78 2.22 -13.81 4.19
N SER A 79 3.32 -14.42 4.68
CA SER A 79 3.90 -15.64 4.09
C SER A 79 3.23 -16.94 4.58
N HIS A 80 2.17 -16.85 5.39
CA HIS A 80 1.40 -17.97 5.93
C HIS A 80 -0.04 -17.95 5.40
#